data_AF-A0A3D0MD73-F1
#
_entry.id   AF-A0A3D0MD73-F1
#
_cell.length_a   1.000
_cell.length_b   1.000
_cell.length_c   1.000
_cell.angle_alpha   90.00
_cell.angle_beta   90.00
_cell.angle_gamma   90.00
#
_symmetry.space_group_name_H-M   'P 1'
#
loop_
_entity.id
_entity.type
_entity.pdbx_description
1 polymer ?
#
loop_
_entity_poly.entity_id
_entity_poly.type
_entity_poly.pdbx_seq_one_letter_code
_entity_poly.pdbx_strand_id
1 'polypeptide(L)' 'MLFLVKLFPEITIKSRPVRKRLVRLLRKNLKMVLKQIDAGVEVTGEWDCLEI' A
#
# COMPACT_ATOMS: atom_id res chain seq x y z
N MET A 1 -12.08 4.39 9.81
CA MET A 1 -12.82 4.46 8.53
C MET A 1 -12.18 3.43 7.64
N LEU A 2 -12.92 2.48 7.07
CA LEU A 2 -12.30 1.43 6.24
C LEU A 2 -11.97 2.00 4.86
N PHE A 3 -10.69 2.19 4.57
CA PHE A 3 -10.21 2.58 3.24
C PHE A 3 -9.59 1.39 2.54
N LEU A 4 -10.09 1.05 1.34
CA LEU A 4 -9.50 0.02 0.49
C LEU A 4 -8.64 0.68 -0.60
N VAL A 5 -7.33 0.50 -0.53
CA VAL A 5 -6.41 0.99 -1.57
C VAL A 5 -6.25 -0.08 -2.65
N LYS A 6 -6.94 0.08 -3.77
CA LYS A 6 -6.72 -0.76 -4.96
C LYS A 6 -5.40 -0.39 -5.64
N LEU A 7 -4.59 -1.39 -5.97
CA LEU A 7 -3.36 -1.17 -6.74
C LEU A 7 -3.70 -0.68 -8.16
N PHE A 8 -2.88 0.25 -8.66
CA PHE A 8 -3.00 0.72 -10.03
C PHE A 8 -2.72 -0.40 -11.04
N PRO A 9 -3.37 -0.40 -12.22
CA PRO A 9 -3.12 -1.37 -13.29
C PRO A 9 -1.65 -1.45 -13.71
N GLU A 10 -0.90 -0.36 -13.56
CA GLU A 10 0.54 -0.30 -13.88
C GLU A 10 1.40 -1.18 -12.98
N ILE A 11 0.92 -1.52 -11.78
CA ILE A 11 1.57 -2.45 -10.84
C ILE A 11 1.14 -3.89 -11.17
N THR A 12 -0.12 -4.09 -11.56
CA THR A 12 -0.73 -5.39 -11.84
C THR A 12 -0.20 -6.02 -13.13
N ILE A 13 0.06 -5.21 -14.17
CA ILE A 13 0.61 -5.62 -15.48
C ILE A 13 2.08 -6.08 -15.39
N LYS A 14 2.80 -5.78 -14.30
CA LYS A 14 4.24 -6.11 -14.17
C LYS A 14 4.48 -7.54 -13.71
N SER A 15 5.70 -8.01 -13.98
CA SER A 15 6.16 -9.32 -13.50
C SER A 15 6.11 -9.41 -11.97
N ARG A 16 5.92 -10.62 -11.45
CA ARG A 16 5.85 -10.92 -10.00
C ARG A 16 6.95 -10.23 -9.16
N PRO A 17 8.25 -10.23 -9.53
CA PRO A 17 9.27 -9.56 -8.72
C PRO A 17 9.13 -8.03 -8.71
N VAL A 18 8.77 -7.42 -9.85
CA VAL A 18 8.56 -5.97 -9.96
C VAL A 18 7.34 -5.55 -9.16
N ARG A 19 6.24 -6.30 -9.27
CA ARG A 19 5.02 -6.07 -8.49
C ARG A 19 5.29 -6.10 -6.98
N LYS A 20 5.99 -7.11 -6.47
CA LYS A 20 6.38 -7.20 -5.05
C LYS A 20 7.22 -6.01 -4.57
N ARG A 21 8.08 -5.46 -5.43
CA ARG A 21 8.92 -4.29 -5.09
C ARG A 21 8.07 -3.02 -5.05
N LEU A 22 7.20 -2.82 -6.04
CA LEU A 22 6.30 -1.68 -6.12
C LEU A 22 5.31 -1.64 -4.96
N VAL A 23 4.69 -2.77 -4.62
CA VAL A 23 3.78 -2.88 -3.46
C VAL A 23 4.49 -2.55 -2.15
N ARG A 24 5.74 -3.03 -1.96
CA ARG A 24 6.55 -2.69 -0.78
C ARG A 24 6.86 -1.19 -0.69
N LEU A 25 7.20 -0.55 -1.81
CA LEU A 25 7.46 0.89 -1.86
C LEU A 25 6.20 1.69 -1.56
N LEU A 26 5.07 1.32 -2.17
CA LEU A 26 3.78 1.96 -1.93
C LEU A 26 3.37 1.88 -0.46
N ARG A 27 3.50 0.70 0.17
CA ARG A 27 3.20 0.52 1.59
C ARG A 27 4.08 1.40 2.49
N LYS A 28 5.39 1.48 2.19
CA LYS A 28 6.32 2.33 2.95
C LYS A 28 5.96 3.82 2.82
N ASN A 29 5.66 4.27 1.60
CA ASN A 29 5.28 5.65 1.33
C ASN A 29 3.96 6.00 2.03
N LEU A 30 2.94 5.13 1.91
CA LEU A 30 1.65 5.33 2.58
C LEU A 30 1.81 5.41 4.10
N LYS A 31 2.59 4.51 4.70
CA LYS A 31 2.88 4.58 6.14
C LYS A 31 3.54 5.91 6.54
N MET A 32 4.47 6.43 5.73
CA MET A 32 5.15 7.70 6.02
C MET A 32 4.21 8.90 5.92
N VAL A 33 3.38 8.95 4.87
CA VAL A 33 2.43 10.04 4.64
C VAL A 33 1.29 10.01 5.66
N LEU A 34 0.69 8.84 5.90
CA LEU A 34 -0.42 8.69 6.84
C LEU A 34 -0.01 8.96 8.28
N LYS A 35 1.22 8.60 8.68
CA LYS A 35 1.75 8.91 10.02
C LYS A 35 1.85 10.42 10.29
N GLN A 36 1.99 11.25 9.26
CA GLN A 36 1.98 12.71 9.43
C GLN A 36 0.57 13.27 9.66
N ILE A 37 -0.46 12.55 9.20
CA ILE A 37 -1.86 12.96 9.32
C ILE A 37 -2.44 12.43 10.64
N ASP A 38 -2.20 11.16 10.96
CA ASP A 38 -2.70 10.51 12.17
C ASP A 38 -1.74 9.39 12.63
N ALA A 39 -1.31 9.46 13.89
CA ALA A 39 -0.35 8.53 14.48
C ALA A 39 -0.96 7.15 14.82
N GLY A 40 -2.29 7.03 14.84
CA GLY A 40 -3.04 5.80 15.10
C GLY A 40 -3.33 4.97 13.84
N VAL A 41 -2.91 5.43 12.65
CA VAL A 41 -3.16 4.72 11.40
C VAL A 41 -2.25 3.50 11.27
N GLU A 42 -2.87 2.32 11.39
CA GLU A 42 -2.21 1.04 11.16
C GLU A 42 -2.40 0.58 9.72
N VAL A 43 -1.35 0.74 8.93
CA VAL A 43 -1.30 0.19 7.56
C VAL A 43 -1.04 -1.32 7.63
N THR A 44 -2.11 -2.12 7.70
CA THR A 44 -2.09 -3.57 7.54
C THR A 44 -2.28 -3.93 6.07
N GLY A 45 -1.85 -5.14 5.68
CA GLY A 45 -2.13 -5.60 4.32
C GLY A 45 -1.37 -6.85 3.94
N GLU A 46 -2.10 -7.84 3.43
CA GLU A 46 -1.53 -8.94 2.67
C GLU A 46 -1.73 -8.66 1.19
N TRP A 47 -0.60 -8.52 0.49
CA TRP A 47 -0.40 -8.51 -0.96
C TRP A 47 -1.15 -7.47 -1.81
N ASP A 48 -2.47 -7.31 -1.66
CA ASP A 48 -3.33 -6.49 -2.55
C ASP A 48 -4.42 -5.66 -1.83
N CYS A 49 -4.56 -5.79 -0.51
CA CYS A 49 -5.47 -4.96 0.29
C CYS A 49 -4.67 -4.21 1.35
N LEU A 50 -4.66 -2.88 1.30
CA LEU A 50 -4.29 -2.07 2.45
C LEU A 50 -5.58 -1.65 3.17
N GLU A 51 -5.61 -1.87 4.48
CA GLU A 51 -6.63 -1.36 5.39
C GLU A 51 -6.01 -0.23 6.24
N ILE A 52 -6.83 0.77 6.59
CA ILE A 52 -6.52 1.97 7.38
C ILE A 52 -7.59 2.10 8.47
#